data_AF-T1FVI4-F1
#
_entry.id   AF-T1FVI4-F1
#
_cell.length_a   1.000
_cell.length_b   1.000
_cell.length_c   1.000
_cell.angle_alpha   90.00
_cell.angle_beta   90.00
_cell.angle_gamma   90.00
#
_symmetry.space_group_name_H-M   'P 1'
#
loop_
_entity.id
_entity.type
_entity.pdbx_description
1 polymer ?
#
loop_
_entity_poly.entity_id
_entity_poly.type
_entity_poly.pdbx_seq_one_letter_code
_entity_poly.pdbx_strand_id
1 'polypeptide(L)'
;MTLLDLTQLLDLFLVAQLYPTSDYHHHVVTPTMLFMSQLLSQYVRLSKRFMPEAVQFLKTVLIMHTDLNTEDKQKSSLLRVEDFNLLKSKPIETFNPSPFNLSHLMAADSRAFLQSDDFKMTTLWYTLVLLRKFTKLYADLPSVTQIFQPIRTHLQSVTNELMHTECIKKLASELTNDLESFKKPWQPLVRPLTRPQPIKQFEPRVAEKFDGRKKIVGHKDFQARKREQIKYKKLMKGSEKEIRKDQSFLSEHIFQEKIRLNKEREDKTKKILNSLAQQEGDFKSMLKRKRKADTTAAAGPDKKGKVVKF
;
A
#
# COMPACT_ATOMS: atom_id res chain seq x y z
N MET A 1 -36.74 8.37 -39.33
CA MET A 1 -36.26 9.50 -38.50
C MET A 1 -37.40 10.50 -38.48
N THR A 2 -38.26 10.44 -37.48
CA THR A 2 -39.27 11.49 -37.28
C THR A 2 -38.63 12.54 -36.38
N LEU A 3 -38.48 13.77 -36.89
CA LEU A 3 -38.23 14.93 -36.04
C LEU A 3 -39.35 14.97 -35.00
N LEU A 4 -38.98 15.11 -33.72
CA LEU A 4 -39.94 15.25 -32.64
C LEU A 4 -40.69 16.57 -32.88
N ASP A 5 -41.98 16.48 -33.17
CA ASP A 5 -42.80 17.68 -33.36
C ASP A 5 -43.18 18.27 -31.99
N LEU A 6 -43.32 19.59 -31.91
CA LEU A 6 -43.66 20.30 -30.66
C LEU A 6 -44.98 19.79 -30.09
N THR A 7 -45.92 19.45 -30.97
CA THR A 7 -47.21 18.83 -30.66
C THR A 7 -47.04 17.51 -29.90
N GLN A 8 -46.10 16.65 -30.31
CA GLN A 8 -45.84 15.35 -29.67
C GLN A 8 -45.24 15.50 -28.27
N LEU A 9 -44.43 16.55 -28.04
CA LEU A 9 -43.90 16.86 -26.71
C LEU A 9 -45.01 17.40 -25.79
N LEU A 10 -45.91 18.21 -26.34
CA LEU A 10 -47.04 18.77 -25.61
C LEU A 10 -48.05 17.67 -25.26
N ASP A 11 -48.31 16.74 -26.18
CA ASP A 11 -49.11 15.54 -25.95
C ASP A 11 -48.51 14.65 -24.86
N LEU A 12 -47.18 14.48 -24.84
CA LEU A 12 -46.50 13.76 -23.75
C LEU A 12 -46.73 14.40 -22.38
N PHE A 13 -46.68 15.73 -22.31
CA PHE A 13 -46.95 16.47 -21.08
C PHE A 13 -48.42 16.37 -20.67
N LEU A 14 -49.34 16.46 -21.64
CA LEU A 14 -50.78 16.32 -21.41
C LEU A 14 -51.15 14.91 -20.94
N VAL A 15 -50.58 13.86 -21.54
CA VAL A 15 -50.78 12.47 -21.07
C VAL A 15 -50.38 12.33 -19.61
N ALA A 16 -49.26 12.93 -19.20
CA ALA A 16 -48.77 12.83 -17.83
C ALA A 16 -49.65 13.55 -16.79
N GLN A 17 -50.43 14.55 -17.21
CA GLN A 17 -51.35 15.31 -16.36
C GLN A 17 -52.78 14.72 -16.37
N LEU A 18 -53.23 14.21 -17.52
CA LEU A 18 -54.59 13.74 -17.73
C LEU A 18 -54.79 12.28 -17.29
N TYR A 19 -53.74 11.47 -17.37
CA TYR A 19 -53.80 10.06 -17.03
C TYR A 19 -52.82 9.71 -15.92
N PRO A 20 -53.20 8.80 -14.99
CA PRO A 20 -52.30 8.31 -13.95
C PRO A 20 -51.09 7.62 -14.60
N THR A 21 -49.92 8.23 -14.48
CA THR A 21 -48.64 7.64 -14.93
C THR A 21 -48.10 6.59 -13.96
N SER A 22 -48.71 6.49 -12.77
CA SER A 22 -48.49 5.41 -11.82
C SER A 22 -49.00 4.06 -12.32
N ASP A 23 -49.97 4.09 -13.25
CA ASP A 23 -50.66 2.89 -13.70
C ASP A 23 -49.81 2.19 -14.75
N TYR A 24 -49.48 0.93 -14.46
CA TYR A 24 -48.59 0.12 -15.31
C TYR A 24 -49.20 -0.19 -16.67
N HIS A 25 -50.53 -0.22 -16.74
CA HIS A 25 -51.26 -0.42 -17.97
C HIS A 25 -52.35 0.64 -18.08
N HIS A 26 -52.19 1.47 -19.10
CA HIS A 26 -53.25 2.33 -19.58
C HIS A 26 -53.20 2.27 -21.10
N HIS A 27 -54.35 2.13 -21.73
CA HIS A 27 -54.44 2.06 -23.19
C HIS A 27 -53.75 3.24 -23.88
N VAL A 28 -53.76 4.40 -23.22
CA VAL A 28 -53.09 5.62 -23.69
C VAL A 28 -51.64 5.76 -23.20
N VAL A 29 -51.33 5.40 -21.95
CA VAL A 29 -49.99 5.63 -21.37
C VAL A 29 -48.98 4.59 -21.89
N THR A 30 -49.41 3.35 -22.15
CA THR A 30 -48.51 2.27 -22.61
C THR A 30 -47.80 2.58 -23.94
N PRO A 31 -48.50 2.96 -25.03
CA PRO A 31 -47.83 3.37 -26.27
C PRO A 31 -47.06 4.70 -26.12
N THR A 32 -47.49 5.59 -25.22
CA THR A 32 -46.73 6.81 -24.85
C THR A 32 -45.39 6.45 -24.21
N MET A 33 -45.36 5.44 -23.34
CA MET A 33 -44.15 4.92 -22.71
C MET A 33 -43.26 4.13 -23.68
N LEU A 34 -43.83 3.48 -24.71
CA LEU A 34 -43.06 2.92 -25.83
C LEU A 34 -42.38 4.02 -26.65
N PHE A 35 -43.09 5.12 -26.90
CA PHE A 35 -42.52 6.30 -27.56
C PHE A 35 -41.39 6.93 -26.73
N MET A 36 -41.56 7.06 -25.41
CA MET A 36 -40.50 7.48 -24.50
C MET A 36 -39.31 6.53 -24.51
N SER A 37 -39.54 5.21 -24.52
CA SER A 37 -38.49 4.20 -24.64
C SER A 37 -37.72 4.32 -25.96
N GLN A 38 -38.41 4.68 -27.05
CA GLN A 38 -37.78 4.99 -28.33
C GLN A 38 -36.91 6.24 -28.27
N LEU A 39 -37.37 7.32 -27.63
CA LEU A 39 -36.58 8.54 -27.44
C LEU A 39 -35.35 8.28 -26.59
N LEU A 40 -35.52 7.59 -25.46
CA LEU A 40 -34.42 7.20 -24.58
C LEU A 40 -33.37 6.36 -25.31
N SER A 41 -33.79 5.43 -26.16
CA SER A 41 -32.87 4.65 -27.01
C SER A 41 -32.02 5.55 -27.93
N GLN A 42 -32.58 6.64 -28.45
CA GLN A 42 -31.83 7.59 -29.28
C GLN A 42 -30.85 8.44 -28.45
N TYR A 43 -31.25 8.90 -27.27
CA TYR A 43 -30.39 9.66 -26.36
C TYR A 43 -29.20 8.84 -25.85
N VAL A 44 -29.45 7.57 -25.51
CA VAL A 44 -28.44 6.67 -24.95
C VAL A 44 -27.56 6.05 -26.04
N ARG A 45 -27.90 6.22 -27.32
CA ARG A 45 -27.16 5.63 -28.45
C ARG A 45 -25.65 5.87 -28.41
N LEU A 46 -25.23 7.08 -28.04
CA LEU A 46 -23.80 7.44 -27.98
C LEU A 46 -23.19 7.15 -26.59
N SER A 47 -23.92 7.45 -25.52
CA SER A 47 -23.41 7.30 -24.15
C SER A 47 -23.39 5.85 -23.66
N LYS A 48 -24.17 4.96 -24.29
CA LYS A 48 -24.35 3.54 -23.93
C LYS A 48 -24.67 3.32 -22.44
N ARG A 49 -25.20 4.32 -21.75
CA ARG A 49 -25.57 4.24 -20.33
C ARG A 49 -26.72 3.25 -20.14
N PHE A 50 -26.57 2.31 -19.22
CA PHE A 50 -27.63 1.34 -18.96
C PHE A 50 -28.85 1.99 -18.30
N MET A 51 -30.03 1.79 -18.89
CA MET A 51 -31.33 2.25 -18.40
C MET A 51 -32.21 1.03 -18.04
N PRO A 52 -32.25 0.62 -16.76
CA PRO A 52 -33.01 -0.55 -16.34
C PRO A 52 -34.52 -0.37 -16.49
N GLU A 53 -35.04 0.85 -16.33
CA GLU A 53 -36.47 1.15 -16.35
C GLU A 53 -37.08 0.87 -17.73
N ALA A 54 -36.40 1.30 -18.80
CA ALA A 54 -36.84 1.07 -20.17
C ALA A 54 -36.85 -0.43 -20.53
N VAL A 55 -35.82 -1.17 -20.11
CA VAL A 55 -35.74 -2.62 -20.36
C VAL A 55 -36.79 -3.38 -19.55
N GLN A 56 -37.01 -2.98 -18.30
CA GLN A 56 -38.03 -3.57 -17.42
C GLN A 56 -39.44 -3.31 -17.94
N PHE A 57 -39.71 -2.09 -18.43
CA PHE A 57 -40.99 -1.73 -19.05
C PHE A 57 -41.26 -2.60 -20.29
N LEU A 58 -40.30 -2.70 -21.22
CA LEU A 58 -40.44 -3.54 -22.42
C LEU A 58 -40.66 -5.01 -22.08
N LYS A 59 -39.99 -5.52 -21.05
CA LYS A 59 -40.22 -6.88 -20.54
C LYS A 59 -41.65 -7.04 -20.03
N THR A 60 -42.15 -6.09 -19.26
CA THR A 60 -43.51 -6.10 -18.71
C THR A 60 -44.56 -6.05 -19.84
N VAL A 61 -44.36 -5.20 -20.86
CA VAL A 61 -45.23 -5.16 -22.05
C VAL A 61 -45.20 -6.50 -22.79
N LEU A 62 -44.03 -7.13 -22.95
CA LEU A 62 -43.91 -8.44 -23.59
C LEU A 62 -44.70 -9.52 -22.81
N ILE A 63 -44.60 -9.54 -21.49
CA ILE A 63 -45.32 -10.48 -20.61
C ILE A 63 -46.84 -10.32 -20.74
N MET A 64 -47.35 -9.10 -20.94
CA MET A 64 -48.78 -8.86 -21.15
C MET A 64 -49.34 -9.49 -22.43
N HIS A 65 -48.48 -9.79 -23.41
CA HIS A 65 -48.87 -10.50 -24.64
C HIS A 65 -48.74 -12.02 -24.49
N THR A 66 -48.21 -12.54 -23.37
CA THR A 66 -48.09 -13.99 -23.12
C THR A 66 -49.32 -14.58 -22.43
N ASP A 67 -49.48 -15.89 -22.55
CA ASP A 67 -50.54 -16.67 -21.89
C ASP A 67 -50.12 -17.26 -20.54
N LEU A 68 -49.02 -16.76 -19.96
CA LEU A 68 -48.56 -17.20 -18.66
C LEU A 68 -49.63 -16.97 -17.56
N ASN A 69 -49.67 -17.85 -16.55
CA ASN A 69 -50.55 -17.65 -15.40
C ASN A 69 -50.27 -16.30 -14.72
N THR A 70 -51.30 -15.64 -14.20
CA THR A 70 -51.18 -14.34 -13.51
C THR A 70 -50.08 -14.35 -12.44
N GLU A 71 -49.97 -15.45 -11.69
CA GLU A 71 -48.92 -15.66 -10.68
C GLU A 71 -47.49 -15.68 -11.25
N ASP A 72 -47.30 -16.33 -12.40
CA ASP A 72 -45.99 -16.44 -13.07
C ASP A 72 -45.62 -15.12 -13.76
N LYS A 73 -46.62 -14.39 -14.25
CA LYS A 73 -46.46 -13.02 -14.78
C LYS A 73 -46.08 -12.03 -13.67
N GLN A 74 -46.66 -12.17 -12.48
CA GLN A 74 -46.38 -11.29 -11.35
C GLN A 74 -45.02 -11.57 -10.70
N LYS A 75 -44.55 -12.83 -10.67
CA LYS A 75 -43.20 -13.18 -10.19
C LYS A 75 -42.09 -12.74 -11.14
N SER A 76 -42.37 -12.70 -12.44
CA SER A 76 -41.38 -12.33 -13.46
C SER A 76 -41.30 -10.82 -13.71
N SER A 77 -42.37 -10.08 -13.45
CA SER A 77 -42.37 -8.62 -13.45
C SER A 77 -41.88 -8.07 -12.11
N LEU A 78 -41.00 -7.05 -12.14
CA LEU A 78 -40.67 -6.28 -10.93
C LEU A 78 -41.77 -5.26 -10.58
N LEU A 79 -42.76 -5.12 -11.47
CA LEU A 79 -43.86 -4.16 -11.40
C LEU A 79 -45.16 -4.93 -11.15
N ARG A 80 -45.96 -4.48 -10.18
CA ARG A 80 -47.23 -5.12 -9.80
C ARG A 80 -48.35 -4.69 -10.75
N VAL A 81 -48.73 -5.55 -11.69
CA VAL A 81 -49.83 -5.28 -12.63
C VAL A 81 -51.11 -5.90 -12.09
N GLU A 82 -52.23 -5.15 -12.17
CA GLU A 82 -53.55 -5.62 -11.74
C GLU A 82 -54.17 -6.58 -12.77
N ASP A 83 -54.12 -6.22 -14.07
CA ASP A 83 -54.67 -7.03 -15.17
C ASP A 83 -53.64 -7.30 -16.27
N PHE A 84 -53.19 -8.56 -16.37
CA PHE A 84 -52.16 -8.98 -17.34
C PHE A 84 -52.71 -9.43 -18.71
N ASN A 85 -54.03 -9.41 -18.93
CA ASN A 85 -54.66 -9.97 -20.12
C ASN A 85 -55.11 -8.91 -21.15
N LEU A 86 -54.83 -7.63 -20.89
CA LEU A 86 -55.36 -6.50 -21.67
C LEU A 86 -54.76 -6.38 -23.09
N LEU A 87 -53.51 -6.85 -23.27
CA LEU A 87 -52.83 -6.87 -24.57
C LEU A 87 -52.87 -8.23 -25.26
N LYS A 88 -53.70 -9.17 -24.76
CA LYS A 88 -53.91 -10.43 -25.44
C LYS A 88 -54.70 -10.18 -26.73
N SER A 89 -54.11 -10.53 -27.86
CA SER A 89 -54.72 -10.39 -29.19
C SER A 89 -55.06 -11.77 -29.77
N LYS A 90 -56.10 -11.80 -30.60
CA LYS A 90 -56.37 -12.95 -31.47
C LYS A 90 -55.39 -12.96 -32.65
N PRO A 91 -55.12 -14.12 -33.26
CA PRO A 91 -54.21 -14.19 -34.41
C PRO A 91 -54.80 -13.48 -35.62
N ILE A 92 -53.99 -12.59 -36.23
CA ILE A 92 -54.30 -11.90 -37.48
C ILE A 92 -53.27 -12.33 -38.54
N GLU A 93 -53.74 -12.77 -39.71
CA GLU A 93 -52.88 -13.31 -40.79
C GLU A 93 -52.10 -12.23 -41.54
N THR A 94 -52.66 -11.03 -41.69
CA THR A 94 -52.00 -9.90 -42.36
C THR A 94 -51.97 -8.68 -41.45
N PHE A 95 -50.76 -8.22 -41.12
CA PHE A 95 -50.55 -7.09 -40.23
C PHE A 95 -49.51 -6.14 -40.83
N ASN A 96 -49.87 -4.86 -40.95
CA ASN A 96 -48.98 -3.79 -41.37
C ASN A 96 -48.81 -2.80 -40.20
N PRO A 97 -47.58 -2.57 -39.71
CA PRO A 97 -47.37 -1.70 -38.57
C PRO A 97 -47.69 -0.25 -38.92
N SER A 98 -48.73 0.30 -38.29
CA SER A 98 -49.08 1.71 -38.37
C SER A 98 -48.23 2.55 -37.39
N PRO A 99 -47.81 3.78 -37.73
CA PRO A 99 -47.19 4.68 -36.78
C PRO A 99 -48.17 5.11 -35.68
N PHE A 100 -47.72 5.12 -34.43
CA PHE A 100 -48.50 5.70 -33.34
C PHE A 100 -48.56 7.22 -33.46
N ASN A 101 -49.76 7.75 -33.66
CA ASN A 101 -50.04 9.18 -33.51
C ASN A 101 -50.60 9.41 -32.10
N LEU A 102 -49.81 10.09 -31.27
CA LEU A 102 -50.17 10.33 -29.86
C LEU A 102 -51.48 11.12 -29.74
N SER A 103 -51.69 12.09 -30.63
CA SER A 103 -52.91 12.90 -30.67
C SER A 103 -54.16 12.08 -31.00
N HIS A 104 -54.04 11.06 -31.85
CA HIS A 104 -55.15 10.14 -32.17
C HIS A 104 -55.46 9.21 -30.98
N LEU A 105 -54.45 8.84 -30.21
CA LEU A 105 -54.60 8.00 -29.02
C LEU A 105 -55.34 8.70 -27.87
N MET A 106 -55.19 10.04 -27.78
CA MET A 106 -55.84 10.91 -26.79
C MET A 106 -57.29 11.27 -27.16
N ALA A 107 -57.71 11.01 -28.41
CA ALA A 107 -59.06 11.34 -28.87
C ALA A 107 -60.12 10.47 -28.19
N ALA A 108 -61.30 11.06 -27.90
CA ALA A 108 -62.37 10.42 -27.11
C ALA A 108 -62.95 9.14 -27.76
N ASP A 109 -62.89 9.03 -29.09
CA ASP A 109 -63.43 7.90 -29.86
C ASP A 109 -62.50 6.68 -29.90
N SER A 110 -61.30 6.78 -29.31
CA SER A 110 -60.23 5.80 -29.48
C SER A 110 -60.40 4.52 -28.65
N ARG A 111 -61.44 4.38 -27.81
CA ARG A 111 -61.64 3.16 -27.00
C ARG A 111 -61.80 1.89 -27.84
N ALA A 112 -62.55 1.95 -28.94
CA ALA A 112 -62.70 0.83 -29.86
C ALA A 112 -61.39 0.50 -30.59
N PHE A 113 -60.61 1.54 -30.94
CA PHE A 113 -59.29 1.39 -31.54
C PHE A 113 -58.27 0.77 -30.58
N LEU A 114 -58.30 1.16 -29.30
CA LEU A 114 -57.40 0.65 -28.26
C LEU A 114 -57.66 -0.81 -27.88
N GLN A 115 -58.90 -1.27 -28.05
CA GLN A 115 -59.28 -2.68 -27.87
C GLN A 115 -59.05 -3.51 -29.14
N SER A 116 -58.76 -2.86 -30.27
CA SER A 116 -58.49 -3.53 -31.55
C SER A 116 -57.27 -4.44 -31.44
N ASP A 117 -57.37 -5.61 -32.05
CA ASP A 117 -56.25 -6.55 -32.12
C ASP A 117 -55.09 -6.00 -32.98
N ASP A 118 -55.37 -5.11 -33.93
CA ASP A 118 -54.35 -4.39 -34.72
C ASP A 118 -53.46 -3.50 -33.84
N PHE A 119 -54.05 -2.79 -32.89
CA PHE A 119 -53.31 -1.94 -31.94
C PHE A 119 -52.42 -2.76 -31.01
N LYS A 120 -52.92 -3.89 -30.51
CA LYS A 120 -52.16 -4.82 -29.66
C LYS A 120 -50.97 -5.41 -30.43
N MET A 121 -51.19 -5.87 -31.66
CA MET A 121 -50.12 -6.40 -32.52
C MET A 121 -49.09 -5.33 -32.90
N THR A 122 -49.53 -4.08 -33.12
CA THR A 122 -48.63 -2.93 -33.30
C THR A 122 -47.78 -2.68 -32.07
N THR A 123 -48.38 -2.70 -30.90
CA THR A 123 -47.69 -2.53 -29.60
C THR A 123 -46.63 -3.61 -29.40
N LEU A 124 -46.96 -4.87 -29.70
CA LEU A 124 -46.02 -5.99 -29.68
C LEU A 124 -44.86 -5.80 -30.66
N TRP A 125 -45.16 -5.42 -31.90
CA TRP A 125 -44.16 -5.20 -32.95
C TRP A 125 -43.16 -4.11 -32.54
N TYR A 126 -43.63 -2.95 -32.08
CA TYR A 126 -42.75 -1.88 -31.60
C TYR A 126 -41.93 -2.31 -30.37
N THR A 127 -42.53 -3.09 -29.47
CA THR A 127 -41.82 -3.65 -28.31
C THR A 127 -40.65 -4.52 -28.75
N LEU A 128 -40.85 -5.44 -29.69
CA LEU A 128 -39.78 -6.29 -30.23
C LEU A 128 -38.70 -5.49 -30.98
N VAL A 129 -39.10 -4.49 -31.77
CA VAL A 129 -38.16 -3.60 -32.48
C VAL A 129 -37.29 -2.81 -31.49
N LEU A 130 -37.89 -2.26 -30.44
CA LEU A 130 -37.17 -1.52 -29.41
C LEU A 130 -36.25 -2.44 -28.60
N LEU A 131 -36.75 -3.62 -28.25
CA LEU A 131 -35.98 -4.63 -27.53
C LEU A 131 -34.72 -5.02 -28.30
N ARG A 132 -34.85 -5.28 -29.60
CA ARG A 132 -33.69 -5.54 -30.47
C ARG A 132 -32.72 -4.36 -30.54
N LYS A 133 -33.21 -3.12 -30.59
CA LYS A 133 -32.35 -1.93 -30.53
C LYS A 133 -31.58 -1.88 -29.21
N PHE A 134 -32.22 -2.14 -28.07
CA PHE A 134 -31.56 -2.21 -26.77
C PHE A 134 -30.57 -3.37 -26.67
N THR A 135 -30.88 -4.53 -27.25
CA THR A 135 -29.98 -5.68 -27.32
C THR A 135 -28.69 -5.32 -28.07
N LYS A 136 -28.78 -4.63 -29.20
CA LYS A 136 -27.59 -4.16 -29.95
C LYS A 136 -26.82 -3.07 -29.22
N LEU A 137 -27.53 -2.15 -28.54
CA LEU A 137 -26.91 -1.04 -27.82
C LEU A 137 -26.16 -1.53 -26.57
N TYR A 138 -26.70 -2.51 -25.86
CA TYR A 138 -26.14 -3.08 -24.63
C TYR A 138 -25.26 -4.31 -24.86
N ALA A 139 -24.88 -4.61 -26.11
CA ALA A 139 -24.02 -5.72 -26.48
C ALA A 139 -22.68 -5.73 -25.73
N ASP A 140 -22.16 -4.55 -25.36
CA ASP A 140 -20.85 -4.38 -24.71
C ASP A 140 -20.89 -4.63 -23.19
N LEU A 141 -22.07 -4.64 -22.56
CA LEU A 141 -22.14 -4.81 -21.10
C LEU A 141 -21.66 -6.19 -20.64
N PRO A 142 -20.97 -6.27 -19.48
CA PRO A 142 -20.54 -7.55 -18.91
C PRO A 142 -21.74 -8.39 -18.46
N SER A 143 -22.82 -7.75 -18.00
CA SER A 143 -24.03 -8.42 -17.48
C SER A 143 -25.15 -8.59 -18.51
N VAL A 144 -24.83 -8.51 -19.81
CA VAL A 144 -25.83 -8.56 -20.89
C VAL A 144 -26.64 -9.85 -20.87
N THR A 145 -25.99 -10.99 -20.62
CA THR A 145 -26.64 -12.31 -20.59
C THR A 145 -27.68 -12.38 -19.47
N GLN A 146 -27.39 -11.85 -18.29
CA GLN A 146 -28.32 -11.85 -17.14
C GLN A 146 -29.49 -10.89 -17.34
N ILE A 147 -29.23 -9.70 -17.91
CA ILE A 147 -30.27 -8.70 -18.15
C ILE A 147 -31.32 -9.22 -19.13
N PHE A 148 -30.88 -9.88 -20.21
CA PHE A 148 -31.78 -10.34 -21.27
C PHE A 148 -32.22 -11.81 -21.14
N GLN A 149 -31.69 -12.58 -20.18
CA GLN A 149 -32.13 -13.96 -19.93
C GLN A 149 -33.64 -14.06 -19.67
N PRO A 150 -34.27 -13.25 -18.78
CA PRO A 150 -35.71 -13.33 -18.54
C PRO A 150 -36.51 -13.00 -19.81
N ILE A 151 -36.02 -12.06 -20.61
CA ILE A 151 -36.66 -11.68 -21.86
C ILE A 151 -36.64 -12.85 -22.85
N ARG A 152 -35.52 -13.60 -22.94
CA ARG A 152 -35.43 -14.81 -23.76
C ARG A 152 -36.44 -15.88 -23.34
N THR A 153 -36.59 -16.13 -22.02
CA THR A 153 -37.55 -17.12 -21.53
C THR A 153 -38.99 -16.71 -21.84
N HIS A 154 -39.31 -15.42 -21.73
CA HIS A 154 -40.65 -14.92 -22.08
C HIS A 154 -40.91 -14.95 -23.58
N LEU A 155 -39.92 -14.65 -24.43
CA LEU A 155 -40.05 -14.78 -25.89
C LEU A 155 -40.39 -16.23 -26.31
N GLN A 156 -39.83 -17.23 -25.62
CA GLN A 156 -40.17 -18.64 -25.82
C GLN A 156 -41.57 -19.03 -25.29
N SER A 157 -42.17 -18.21 -24.45
CA SER A 157 -43.57 -18.38 -24.00
C SER A 157 -44.56 -17.66 -24.91
N VAL A 158 -44.14 -16.58 -25.59
CA VAL A 158 -44.95 -15.86 -26.62
C VAL A 158 -45.20 -16.75 -27.86
N THR A 159 -44.43 -17.84 -28.03
CA THR A 159 -44.32 -18.62 -29.28
C THR A 159 -45.46 -19.57 -29.62
N ASN A 160 -46.54 -19.71 -28.84
CA ASN A 160 -47.57 -20.72 -29.16
C ASN A 160 -48.88 -20.14 -29.71
N GLU A 161 -49.32 -18.92 -29.35
CA GLU A 161 -50.62 -18.36 -29.79
C GLU A 161 -50.50 -17.17 -30.78
N LEU A 162 -49.36 -16.47 -30.86
CA LEU A 162 -49.19 -15.24 -31.67
C LEU A 162 -48.29 -15.40 -32.92
N MET A 163 -47.80 -16.62 -33.18
CA MET A 163 -46.85 -16.94 -34.27
C MET A 163 -47.44 -16.96 -35.68
N HIS A 164 -48.70 -16.55 -35.86
CA HIS A 164 -49.39 -16.61 -37.15
C HIS A 164 -48.97 -15.51 -38.13
N THR A 165 -48.44 -14.38 -37.65
CA THR A 165 -47.98 -13.28 -38.50
C THR A 165 -46.48 -13.41 -38.84
N GLU A 166 -46.16 -13.53 -40.13
CA GLU A 166 -44.77 -13.76 -40.62
C GLU A 166 -43.77 -12.68 -40.17
N CYS A 167 -44.19 -11.40 -40.14
CA CYS A 167 -43.32 -10.28 -39.77
C CYS A 167 -42.84 -10.35 -38.31
N ILE A 168 -43.75 -10.71 -37.38
CA ILE A 168 -43.43 -10.82 -35.95
C ILE A 168 -42.57 -12.05 -35.70
N LYS A 169 -42.87 -13.17 -36.38
CA LYS A 169 -42.06 -14.39 -36.32
C LYS A 169 -40.62 -14.15 -36.76
N LYS A 170 -40.41 -13.42 -37.85
CA LYS A 170 -39.07 -13.04 -38.33
C LYS A 170 -38.32 -12.17 -37.32
N LEU A 171 -38.98 -11.16 -36.74
CA LEU A 171 -38.34 -10.30 -35.75
C LEU A 171 -38.02 -11.04 -34.44
N ALA A 172 -38.90 -11.93 -34.00
CA ALA A 172 -38.69 -12.76 -32.82
C ALA A 172 -37.54 -13.76 -33.01
N SER A 173 -37.42 -14.38 -34.19
CA SER A 173 -36.30 -15.28 -34.48
C SER A 173 -34.97 -14.53 -34.58
N GLU A 174 -34.94 -13.36 -35.24
CA GLU A 174 -33.78 -12.49 -35.28
C GLU A 174 -33.35 -12.03 -33.88
N LEU A 175 -34.31 -11.64 -33.03
CA LEU A 175 -34.02 -11.28 -31.64
C LEU A 175 -33.51 -12.47 -30.83
N THR A 176 -34.07 -13.66 -31.03
CA THR A 176 -33.61 -14.88 -30.34
C THR A 176 -32.17 -15.22 -30.74
N ASN A 177 -31.82 -15.10 -32.02
CA ASN A 177 -30.45 -15.28 -32.52
C ASN A 177 -29.49 -14.23 -31.94
N ASP A 178 -29.91 -12.95 -31.93
CA ASP A 178 -29.16 -11.87 -31.31
C ASP A 178 -28.90 -12.21 -29.82
N LEU A 179 -29.92 -12.68 -29.09
CA LEU A 179 -29.80 -13.07 -27.67
C LEU A 179 -28.90 -14.30 -27.42
N GLU A 180 -28.92 -15.28 -28.31
CA GLU A 180 -28.08 -16.48 -28.22
C GLU A 180 -26.61 -16.21 -28.54
N SER A 181 -26.34 -15.16 -29.32
CA SER A 181 -24.98 -14.72 -29.62
C SER A 181 -24.23 -14.21 -28.39
N PHE A 182 -24.94 -13.70 -27.37
CA PHE A 182 -24.33 -13.17 -26.14
C PHE A 182 -23.94 -14.29 -25.17
N LYS A 183 -22.84 -14.97 -25.49
CA LYS A 183 -22.14 -15.89 -24.58
C LYS A 183 -20.91 -15.21 -24.00
N LYS A 184 -21.10 -14.22 -23.13
CA LYS A 184 -19.99 -13.67 -22.36
C LYS A 184 -19.71 -14.57 -21.15
N PRO A 185 -18.47 -15.04 -20.96
CA PRO A 185 -18.13 -15.82 -19.77
C PRO A 185 -18.31 -14.93 -18.53
N TRP A 186 -18.83 -15.52 -17.45
CA TRP A 186 -18.96 -14.82 -16.18
C TRP A 186 -17.57 -14.52 -15.63
N GLN A 187 -17.30 -13.24 -15.38
CA GLN A 187 -16.07 -12.81 -14.71
C GLN A 187 -16.43 -12.36 -13.29
N PRO A 188 -15.75 -12.86 -12.26
CA PRO A 188 -15.96 -12.39 -10.91
C PRO A 188 -15.56 -10.92 -10.81
N LEU A 189 -16.29 -10.14 -10.00
CA LEU A 189 -15.94 -8.75 -9.75
C LEU A 189 -14.61 -8.69 -8.99
N VAL A 190 -13.55 -8.26 -9.68
CA VAL A 190 -12.23 -8.04 -9.08
C VAL A 190 -12.13 -6.58 -8.67
N ARG A 191 -11.86 -6.33 -7.38
CA ARG A 191 -11.54 -4.98 -6.92
C ARG A 191 -10.30 -4.50 -7.67
N PRO A 192 -10.27 -3.27 -8.21
CA PRO A 192 -9.08 -2.77 -8.88
C PRO A 192 -7.91 -2.83 -7.91
N LEU A 193 -6.88 -3.60 -8.26
CA LEU A 193 -5.67 -3.71 -7.46
C LEU A 193 -4.94 -2.38 -7.50
N THR A 194 -4.65 -1.80 -6.34
CA THR A 194 -3.78 -0.62 -6.26
C THR A 194 -2.36 -1.05 -6.62
N ARG A 195 -1.70 -0.26 -7.46
CA ARG A 195 -0.27 -0.48 -7.74
C ARG A 195 0.51 -0.27 -6.43
N PRO A 196 1.39 -1.19 -6.02
CA PRO A 196 2.16 -1.02 -4.81
C PRO A 196 3.03 0.24 -4.93
N GLN A 197 3.10 1.03 -3.86
CA GLN A 197 3.96 2.21 -3.86
C GLN A 197 5.44 1.77 -3.90
N PRO A 198 6.27 2.39 -4.76
CA PRO A 198 7.70 2.10 -4.78
C PRO A 198 8.31 2.47 -3.42
N ILE A 199 9.35 1.72 -3.02
CA ILE A 199 10.11 2.01 -1.81
C ILE A 199 10.69 3.43 -1.93
N LYS A 200 10.56 4.23 -0.86
CA LYS A 200 11.14 5.58 -0.82
C LYS A 200 12.65 5.50 -0.99
N GLN A 201 13.15 6.10 -2.07
CA GLN A 201 14.58 6.25 -2.29
C GLN A 201 15.06 7.47 -1.50
N PHE A 202 16.11 7.29 -0.70
CA PHE A 202 16.76 8.37 0.04
C PHE A 202 18.09 8.70 -0.61
N GLU A 203 18.38 9.99 -0.72
CA GLU A 203 19.68 10.44 -1.19
C GLU A 203 20.75 10.17 -0.12
N PRO A 204 21.88 9.56 -0.49
CA PRO A 204 22.96 9.31 0.45
C PRO A 204 23.61 10.63 0.85
N ARG A 205 23.80 10.85 2.16
CA ARG A 205 24.43 12.05 2.70
C ARG A 205 25.96 11.96 2.60
N VAL A 206 26.50 12.12 1.39
CA VAL A 206 27.94 12.09 1.11
C VAL A 206 28.46 13.52 0.89
N ALA A 207 29.66 13.81 1.36
CA ALA A 207 30.33 15.06 1.03
C ALA A 207 30.97 14.97 -0.36
N GLU A 208 30.75 15.94 -1.23
CA GLU A 208 31.32 15.96 -2.59
C GLU A 208 32.85 15.85 -2.62
N LYS A 209 33.54 16.43 -1.62
CA LYS A 209 34.99 16.37 -1.46
C LYS A 209 35.33 15.74 -0.10
N PHE A 210 35.70 14.46 -0.13
CA PHE A 210 36.12 13.71 1.05
C PHE A 210 37.65 13.54 1.10
N ASP A 211 38.30 14.38 1.91
CA ASP A 211 39.77 14.33 2.08
C ASP A 211 40.23 13.32 3.16
N GLY A 212 39.30 12.67 3.88
CA GLY A 212 39.58 11.77 5.03
C GLY A 212 40.22 12.43 6.26
N ARG A 213 40.75 13.64 6.13
CA ARG A 213 41.46 14.40 7.19
C ARG A 213 40.52 15.23 8.08
N LYS A 214 39.35 15.60 7.57
CA LYS A 214 38.35 16.38 8.32
C LYS A 214 37.60 15.47 9.30
N LYS A 215 38.12 15.37 10.53
CA LYS A 215 37.53 14.53 11.60
C LYS A 215 36.40 15.17 12.40
N ILE A 216 36.21 16.49 12.26
CA ILE A 216 35.22 17.24 13.05
C ILE A 216 34.20 17.87 12.09
N VAL A 217 32.98 17.38 12.16
CA VAL A 217 31.82 17.84 11.38
C VAL A 217 30.88 18.62 12.31
N GLY A 218 30.22 19.66 11.81
CA GLY A 218 29.26 20.47 12.57
C GLY A 218 29.48 21.98 12.42
N HIS A 219 28.78 22.78 13.24
CA HIS A 219 28.90 24.24 13.23
C HIS A 219 30.33 24.71 13.53
N LYS A 220 30.71 25.90 13.04
CA LYS A 220 32.06 26.45 13.17
C LYS A 220 32.53 26.55 14.63
N ASP A 221 31.64 26.99 15.53
CA ASP A 221 31.96 27.16 16.95
C ASP A 221 32.16 25.82 17.67
N PHE A 222 31.33 24.82 17.32
CA PHE A 222 31.50 23.47 17.84
C PHE A 222 32.83 22.86 17.38
N GLN A 223 33.22 23.10 16.13
CA GLN A 223 34.51 22.69 15.62
C GLN A 223 35.66 23.38 16.35
N ALA A 224 35.57 24.69 16.58
CA ALA A 224 36.60 25.47 17.28
C ALA A 224 36.80 24.95 18.71
N ARG A 225 35.70 24.81 19.47
CA ARG A 225 35.74 24.31 20.85
C ARG A 225 36.34 22.90 20.94
N LYS A 226 35.96 22.01 20.03
CA LYS A 226 36.49 20.63 20.03
C LYS A 226 37.97 20.59 19.65
N ARG A 227 38.43 21.43 18.72
CA ARG A 227 39.87 21.57 18.39
C ARG A 227 40.68 22.05 19.58
N GLU A 228 40.15 23.03 20.32
CA GLU A 228 40.80 23.57 21.51
C GLU A 228 40.91 22.54 22.63
N GLN A 229 39.85 21.78 22.91
CA GLN A 229 39.89 20.66 23.87
C GLN A 229 40.94 19.60 23.51
N ILE A 230 41.08 19.27 22.22
CA ILE A 230 42.08 18.30 21.75
C ILE A 230 43.49 18.86 21.93
N LYS A 231 43.71 20.14 21.60
CA LYS A 231 44.99 20.82 21.83
C LYS A 231 45.36 20.82 23.31
N TYR A 232 44.42 21.22 24.18
CA TYR A 232 44.60 21.22 25.63
C TYR A 232 45.03 19.84 26.16
N LYS A 233 44.32 18.77 25.77
CA LYS A 233 44.67 17.40 26.18
C LYS A 233 46.05 16.94 25.68
N LYS A 234 46.44 17.32 24.46
CA LYS A 234 47.75 16.97 23.90
C LYS A 234 48.88 17.70 24.64
N LEU A 235 48.68 18.99 24.92
CA LEU A 235 49.62 19.81 25.67
C LEU A 235 49.78 19.28 27.10
N MET A 236 48.66 19.07 27.81
CA MET A 236 48.67 18.53 29.18
C MET A 236 49.46 17.21 29.26
N LYS A 237 49.16 16.24 28.38
CA LYS A 237 49.87 14.96 28.35
C LYS A 237 51.34 15.09 27.96
N GLY A 238 51.67 16.06 27.11
CA GLY A 238 53.06 16.36 26.74
C GLY A 238 53.84 16.92 27.94
N SER A 239 53.28 17.94 28.59
CA SER A 239 53.86 18.55 29.78
C SER A 239 54.05 17.55 30.92
N GLU A 240 53.04 16.72 31.18
CA GLU A 240 53.13 15.69 32.22
C GLU A 240 54.24 14.67 31.93
N LYS A 241 54.45 14.30 30.66
CA LYS A 241 55.54 13.40 30.27
C LYS A 241 56.91 14.02 30.49
N GLU A 242 57.09 15.31 30.18
CA GLU A 242 58.36 16.01 30.41
C GLU A 242 58.63 16.15 31.92
N ILE A 243 57.63 16.52 32.73
CA ILE A 243 57.77 16.59 34.19
C ILE A 243 58.22 15.24 34.77
N ARG A 244 57.66 14.12 34.29
CA ARG A 244 58.08 12.79 34.75
C ARG A 244 59.52 12.47 34.35
N LYS A 245 59.96 12.86 33.14
CA LYS A 245 61.36 12.68 32.72
C LYS A 245 62.31 13.52 33.57
N ASP A 246 61.95 14.76 33.85
CA ASP A 246 62.72 15.67 34.70
C ASP A 246 62.83 15.10 36.13
N GLN A 247 61.73 14.57 36.66
CA GLN A 247 61.72 13.92 37.96
C GLN A 247 62.63 12.68 38.00
N SER A 248 62.58 11.83 36.97
CA SER A 248 63.49 10.68 36.86
C SER A 248 64.95 11.14 36.77
N PHE A 249 65.24 12.15 35.96
CA PHE A 249 66.58 12.72 35.83
C PHE A 249 67.12 13.28 37.14
N LEU A 250 66.33 14.10 37.84
CA LEU A 250 66.70 14.64 39.16
C LEU A 250 66.90 13.54 40.19
N SER A 251 66.04 12.52 40.19
CA SER A 251 66.16 11.39 41.11
C SER A 251 67.48 10.63 40.92
N GLU A 252 67.89 10.40 39.67
CA GLU A 252 69.17 9.76 39.34
C GLU A 252 70.34 10.63 39.79
N HIS A 253 70.31 11.94 39.51
CA HIS A 253 71.36 12.85 39.93
C HIS A 253 71.52 12.89 41.46
N ILE A 254 70.41 13.03 42.20
CA ILE A 254 70.40 13.03 43.67
C ILE A 254 70.91 11.67 44.21
N PHE A 255 70.55 10.57 43.57
CA PHE A 255 71.00 9.23 43.96
C PHE A 255 72.51 9.06 43.79
N GLN A 256 73.05 9.45 42.64
CA GLN A 256 74.49 9.42 42.36
C GLN A 256 75.27 10.28 43.36
N GLU A 257 74.76 11.48 43.69
CA GLU A 257 75.36 12.36 44.68
C GLU A 257 75.37 11.72 46.08
N LYS A 258 74.27 11.07 46.50
CA LYS A 258 74.21 10.33 47.77
C LYS A 258 75.17 9.15 47.81
N ILE A 259 75.28 8.37 46.73
CA ILE A 259 76.26 7.27 46.65
C ILE A 259 77.68 7.82 46.85
N ARG A 260 78.01 8.92 46.15
CA ARG A 260 79.33 9.55 46.25
C ARG A 260 79.65 9.98 47.68
N LEU A 261 78.70 10.66 48.34
CA LEU A 261 78.86 11.11 49.72
C LEU A 261 78.95 9.95 50.72
N ASN A 262 78.16 8.89 50.54
CA ASN A 262 78.21 7.70 51.40
C ASN A 262 79.56 6.98 51.27
N LYS A 263 80.07 6.81 50.05
CA LYS A 263 81.41 6.24 49.82
C LYS A 263 82.50 7.06 50.51
N GLU A 264 82.45 8.38 50.40
CA GLU A 264 83.40 9.26 51.08
C GLU A 264 83.33 9.11 52.62
N ARG A 265 82.11 8.99 53.17
CA ARG A 265 81.91 8.72 54.60
C ARG A 265 82.46 7.36 55.01
N GLU A 266 82.18 6.30 54.25
CA GLU A 266 82.71 4.96 54.51
C GLU A 266 84.23 4.92 54.49
N ASP A 267 84.85 5.58 53.51
CA ASP A 267 86.31 5.66 53.41
C ASP A 267 86.92 6.44 54.59
N LYS A 268 86.27 7.52 55.04
CA LYS A 268 86.66 8.24 56.26
C LYS A 268 86.54 7.33 57.50
N THR A 269 85.42 6.63 57.66
CA THR A 269 85.22 5.71 58.79
C THR A 269 86.24 4.56 58.78
N LYS A 270 86.53 3.97 57.62
CA LYS A 270 87.58 2.94 57.47
C LYS A 270 88.95 3.46 57.88
N LYS A 271 89.32 4.67 57.46
CA LYS A 271 90.59 5.31 57.89
C LYS A 271 90.65 5.46 59.42
N ILE A 272 89.56 5.91 60.05
CA ILE A 272 89.47 6.05 61.51
C ILE A 272 89.59 4.68 62.19
N LEU A 273 88.85 3.66 61.72
CA LEU A 273 88.91 2.31 62.28
C LEU A 273 90.28 1.67 62.12
N ASN A 274 90.92 1.82 60.96
CA ASN A 274 92.29 1.34 60.75
C ASN A 274 93.27 2.04 61.70
N SER A 275 93.12 3.36 61.90
CA SER A 275 93.92 4.10 62.88
C SER A 275 93.70 3.59 64.30
N LEU A 276 92.45 3.29 64.69
CA LEU A 276 92.13 2.72 66.01
C LEU A 276 92.70 1.30 66.16
N ALA A 277 92.59 0.45 65.14
CA ALA A 277 93.14 -0.89 65.15
C ALA A 277 94.67 -0.89 65.25
N GLN A 278 95.34 0.05 64.58
CA GLN A 278 96.78 0.26 64.72
C GLN A 278 97.15 0.65 66.16
N GLN A 279 96.41 1.58 66.78
CA GLN A 279 96.60 1.93 68.19
C GLN A 279 96.41 0.73 69.13
N GLU A 280 95.40 -0.12 68.89
CA GLU A 280 95.19 -1.33 69.69
C GLU A 280 96.32 -2.36 69.50
N GLY A 281 96.80 -2.53 68.26
CA GLY A 281 97.95 -3.36 67.93
C GLY A 281 99.23 -2.90 68.65
N ASP A 282 99.51 -1.60 68.62
CA ASP A 282 100.61 -0.98 69.34
C ASP A 282 100.49 -1.22 70.85
N PHE A 283 99.29 -1.05 71.42
CA PHE A 283 99.00 -1.31 72.83
C PHE A 283 99.22 -2.79 73.22
N LYS A 284 98.75 -3.75 72.42
CA LYS A 284 99.00 -5.19 72.64
C LYS A 284 100.48 -5.54 72.51
N SER A 285 101.20 -4.90 71.58
CA SER A 285 102.65 -5.08 71.45
C SER A 285 103.38 -4.57 72.69
N MET A 286 102.95 -3.43 73.25
CA MET A 286 103.46 -2.91 74.53
C MET A 286 103.18 -3.88 75.69
N LEU A 287 101.96 -4.42 75.78
CA LEU A 287 101.60 -5.43 76.79
C LEU A 287 102.45 -6.70 76.67
N LYS A 288 102.69 -7.20 75.44
CA LYS A 288 103.56 -8.36 75.21
C LYS A 288 105.01 -8.06 75.58
N ARG A 289 105.53 -6.86 75.27
CA ARG A 289 106.86 -6.43 75.69
C ARG A 289 106.98 -6.39 77.21
N LYS A 290 105.97 -5.86 77.92
CA LYS A 290 105.87 -5.91 79.38
C LYS A 290 105.90 -7.36 79.90
N ARG A 291 105.00 -8.23 79.42
CA ARG A 291 104.96 -9.65 79.83
C ARG A 291 106.25 -10.40 79.57
N LYS A 292 106.93 -10.15 78.44
CA LYS A 292 108.24 -10.77 78.15
C LYS A 292 109.30 -10.32 79.15
N ALA A 293 109.37 -9.02 79.43
CA ALA A 293 110.26 -8.48 80.46
C ALA A 293 110.00 -9.15 81.82
N ASP A 294 108.72 -9.35 82.19
CA ASP A 294 108.32 -10.04 83.42
C ASP A 294 108.76 -11.52 83.42
N THR A 295 108.65 -12.26 82.30
CA THR A 295 109.09 -13.67 82.22
C THR A 295 110.62 -13.85 82.22
N THR A 296 111.37 -12.94 81.59
CA THR A 296 112.84 -12.93 81.68
C THR A 296 113.35 -12.55 83.05
N ALA A 297 112.54 -11.84 83.86
CA ALA A 297 112.83 -11.61 85.27
C ALA A 297 112.53 -12.85 86.15
N ALA A 298 111.66 -13.77 85.70
CA ALA A 298 111.27 -14.99 86.44
C ALA A 298 112.13 -16.24 86.11
N ALA A 299 112.78 -16.31 84.95
CA ALA A 299 113.71 -17.38 84.58
C ALA A 299 115.16 -17.00 84.97
N GLY A 300 115.60 -17.41 86.15
CA GLY A 300 117.01 -17.30 86.58
C GLY A 300 117.94 -18.24 85.80
N PRO A 301 119.24 -17.91 85.62
CA PRO A 301 120.14 -18.65 84.73
C PRO A 301 120.61 -19.98 85.34
N ASP A 302 120.31 -21.08 84.65
CA ASP A 302 120.80 -22.43 84.95
C ASP A 302 122.17 -22.66 84.26
N LYS A 303 123.24 -22.85 85.05
CA LYS A 303 124.60 -23.13 84.57
C LYS A 303 124.88 -24.63 84.59
N LYS A 304 124.86 -25.29 83.44
CA LYS A 304 125.59 -26.55 83.17
C LYS A 304 126.39 -26.40 81.88
N GLY A 305 127.72 -26.52 81.98
CA GLY A 305 128.64 -26.41 80.86
C GLY A 305 128.84 -27.71 80.09
N LYS A 306 129.24 -27.59 78.82
CA LYS A 306 130.15 -28.48 78.08
C LYS A 306 130.71 -27.70 76.87
N VAL A 307 131.99 -27.34 76.92
CA VAL A 307 133.12 -27.99 76.22
C VAL A 307 133.20 -27.62 74.74
N VAL A 308 134.28 -26.89 74.44
CA VAL A 308 134.83 -26.50 73.14
C VAL A 308 135.39 -27.74 72.42
N LYS A 309 135.20 -27.82 71.11
CA LYS A 309 136.08 -28.56 70.19
C LYS A 309 136.69 -27.55 69.21
N PHE A 310 137.97 -27.77 68.94
CA PHE A 310 138.85 -27.08 67.99
C PHE A 310 138.18 -26.75 66.66
#